data_AF-A0A3B7MU26-F1
#
_entry.id   AF-A0A3B7MU26-F1
#
_cell.length_a   1.000
_cell.length_b   1.000
_cell.length_c   1.000
_cell.angle_alpha   90.00
_cell.angle_beta   90.00
_cell.angle_gamma   90.00
#
_symmetry.space_group_name_H-M   'P 1'
#
loop_
_entity.id
_entity.type
_entity.pdbx_description
1 polymer ?
#
loop_
_entity_poly.entity_id
_entity_poly.type
_entity_poly.pdbx_seq_one_letter_code
_entity_poly.pdbx_strand_id
1 'polypeptide(L)'
;MQTCNKLKQNHNQLLRLTREQQLEPGAVLTYFFECYHLKDLRELLWDWLLTALGSDNATYAKGRERSNLIFLYEKLESLLEAAYLMHQHQPSKKRKRKKKG
;
A
#
# COMPACT_ATOMS: atom_id res chain seq x y z
N MET A 1 -21.56 -19.15 35.23
CA MET A 1 -21.56 -19.89 33.95
C MET A 1 -22.24 -19.04 32.90
N GLN A 2 -21.47 -18.33 32.07
CA GLN A 2 -21.90 -17.86 30.75
C GLN A 2 -20.65 -17.58 29.92
N THR A 3 -20.32 -18.57 29.11
CA THR A 3 -19.24 -18.56 28.13
C THR A 3 -19.66 -17.75 26.91
N CYS A 4 -19.08 -16.57 26.73
CA CYS A 4 -19.10 -15.88 25.42
C CYS A 4 -17.71 -15.95 24.79
N ASN A 5 -17.56 -17.03 24.02
CA ASN A 5 -16.81 -17.17 22.77
C ASN A 5 -15.72 -16.14 22.43
N LYS A 6 -14.48 -16.66 22.49
CA LYS A 6 -13.29 -16.31 21.69
C LYS A 6 -13.56 -15.41 20.46
N LEU A 7 -13.48 -14.09 20.62
CA LEU A 7 -13.09 -13.21 19.51
C LEU A 7 -11.56 -13.09 19.53
N LYS A 8 -10.87 -14.10 18.99
CA LYS A 8 -9.50 -13.88 18.52
C LYS A 8 -9.60 -13.03 17.26
N GLN A 9 -9.69 -11.70 17.44
CA GLN A 9 -9.60 -10.73 16.37
C GLN A 9 -8.20 -10.87 15.74
N ASN A 10 -8.10 -11.61 14.63
CA ASN A 10 -6.87 -11.71 13.86
C ASN A 10 -6.72 -10.40 13.07
N HIS A 11 -6.16 -9.37 13.70
CA HIS A 11 -5.88 -8.06 13.06
C HIS A 11 -4.92 -8.15 11.85
N ASN A 12 -4.32 -9.32 11.61
CA ASN A 12 -3.41 -9.58 10.50
C ASN A 12 -4.06 -10.38 9.36
N GLN A 13 -5.39 -10.45 9.30
CA GLN A 13 -6.08 -11.16 8.23
C GLN A 13 -5.95 -10.40 6.91
N LEU A 14 -5.43 -11.08 5.88
CA LEU A 14 -5.39 -10.57 4.51
C LEU A 14 -6.82 -10.47 3.95
N LEU A 15 -7.23 -9.26 3.53
CA LEU A 15 -8.61 -8.99 3.09
C LEU A 15 -8.79 -8.99 1.58
N ARG A 16 -7.77 -8.58 0.82
CA ARG A 16 -7.90 -8.29 -0.62
C ARG A 16 -7.13 -9.23 -1.53
N LEU A 17 -6.09 -9.90 -1.03
CA LEU A 17 -5.27 -10.79 -1.84
C LEU A 17 -5.98 -12.14 -2.05
N THR A 18 -6.11 -12.56 -3.31
CA THR A 18 -6.56 -13.93 -3.63
C THR A 18 -5.52 -14.96 -3.16
N ARG A 19 -5.90 -16.25 -3.12
CA ARG A 19 -4.95 -17.31 -2.73
C ARG A 19 -3.73 -17.35 -3.64
N GLU A 20 -3.92 -17.12 -4.93
CA GLU A 20 -2.87 -17.09 -5.93
C GLU A 20 -1.91 -15.91 -5.68
N GLN A 21 -2.46 -14.73 -5.36
CA GLN A 21 -1.66 -13.55 -5.03
C GLN A 21 -0.92 -13.69 -3.70
N GLN A 22 -1.44 -14.48 -2.75
CA GLN A 22 -0.73 -14.79 -1.51
C GLN A 22 0.47 -15.73 -1.74
N LEU A 23 0.35 -16.66 -2.70
CA LEU A 23 1.45 -17.55 -3.10
C LEU A 23 2.51 -16.81 -3.95
N GLU A 24 2.09 -15.82 -4.73
CA GLU A 24 2.99 -14.99 -5.55
C GLU A 24 2.76 -13.47 -5.32
N PRO A 25 3.11 -12.91 -4.14
CA PRO A 25 2.90 -11.49 -3.84
C PRO A 25 3.64 -10.56 -4.80
N GLY A 26 4.75 -11.04 -5.36
CA GLY A 26 5.53 -10.29 -6.33
C GLY A 26 4.79 -9.97 -7.63
N ALA A 27 3.85 -10.84 -8.04
CA ALA A 27 3.01 -10.60 -9.21
C ALA A 27 2.05 -9.41 -8.98
N VAL A 28 1.61 -9.21 -7.73
CA VAL A 28 0.78 -8.05 -7.35
C VAL A 28 1.57 -6.76 -7.51
N LEU A 29 2.81 -6.73 -7.02
CA LEU A 29 3.69 -5.57 -7.17
C LEU A 29 3.98 -5.29 -8.65
N THR A 30 4.22 -6.34 -9.44
CA THR A 30 4.45 -6.20 -10.89
C THR A 30 3.26 -5.57 -11.59
N TYR A 31 2.07 -6.12 -11.39
CA TYR A 31 0.85 -5.57 -11.98
C TYR A 31 0.60 -4.12 -11.51
N PHE A 32 0.80 -3.84 -10.22
CA PHE A 32 0.61 -2.51 -9.67
C PHE A 32 1.55 -1.48 -10.32
N PHE A 33 2.85 -1.75 -10.40
CA PHE A 33 3.83 -0.83 -10.97
C PHE A 33 3.86 -0.81 -12.51
N GLU A 34 3.18 -1.74 -13.18
CA GLU A 34 2.84 -1.63 -14.61
C GLU A 34 1.72 -0.61 -14.86
N CYS A 35 0.81 -0.42 -13.89
CA CYS A 35 -0.31 0.53 -14.00
C CYS A 35 -0.03 1.91 -13.40
N TYR A 36 0.84 1.99 -12.39
CA TYR A 36 1.09 3.21 -11.63
C TYR A 36 2.58 3.53 -11.54
N HIS A 37 2.98 4.73 -11.94
CA HIS A 37 4.34 5.20 -11.76
C HIS A 37 4.55 5.80 -10.37
N LEU A 38 5.76 5.65 -9.81
CA LEU A 38 6.10 6.19 -8.49
C LEU A 38 5.86 7.71 -8.39
N LYS A 39 6.10 8.47 -9.47
CA LYS A 39 5.86 9.91 -9.49
C LYS A 39 4.38 10.22 -9.25
N ASP A 40 3.51 9.59 -10.03
CA ASP A 40 2.06 9.81 -9.96
C ASP A 40 1.50 9.40 -8.59
N LEU A 41 2.03 8.33 -8.01
CA LEU A 41 1.65 7.89 -6.66
C LEU A 41 2.04 8.89 -5.58
N ARG A 42 3.21 9.54 -5.67
CA ARG A 42 3.61 10.60 -4.72
C ARG A 42 2.71 11.82 -4.84
N GLU A 43 2.41 12.25 -6.06
CA GLU A 43 1.49 13.37 -6.30
C GLU A 43 0.09 13.07 -5.75
N LEU A 44 -0.40 11.84 -5.94
CA LEU A 44 -1.69 11.40 -5.41
C LEU A 44 -1.71 11.36 -3.88
N LEU A 45 -0.67 10.81 -3.24
CA LEU A 45 -0.57 10.79 -1.78
C LEU A 45 -0.50 12.21 -1.20
N TRP A 46 0.22 13.11 -1.87
CA TRP A 46 0.30 14.51 -1.46
C TRP A 46 -1.06 15.20 -1.52
N ASP A 47 -1.80 15.01 -2.62
CA ASP A 47 -3.15 15.56 -2.79
C ASP A 47 -4.11 15.05 -1.71
N TRP A 48 -4.04 13.75 -1.37
CA TRP A 48 -4.83 13.16 -0.30
C TRP A 48 -4.50 13.76 1.07
N LEU A 49 -3.21 13.95 1.35
CA LEU A 49 -2.77 14.58 2.59
C LEU A 49 -3.29 16.02 2.69
N LEU A 50 -3.11 16.80 1.63
CA LEU A 50 -3.53 18.20 1.60
C LEU A 50 -5.05 18.33 1.73
N THR A 51 -5.80 17.48 1.02
CA THR A 51 -7.26 17.44 1.11
C THR A 51 -7.72 17.09 2.53
N ALA A 52 -7.10 16.09 3.15
CA ALA A 52 -7.44 15.69 4.51
C ALA A 52 -7.14 16.79 5.55
N LEU A 53 -6.00 17.47 5.43
CA LEU A 53 -5.60 18.56 6.33
C LEU A 53 -6.35 19.87 6.08
N GLY A 54 -6.74 20.15 4.83
CA GLY A 54 -7.43 21.37 4.43
C GLY A 54 -8.95 21.30 4.56
N SER A 55 -9.52 20.10 4.67
CA SER A 55 -10.96 19.95 4.90
C SER A 55 -11.35 20.27 6.35
N ASP A 56 -12.52 20.88 6.54
CA ASP A 56 -13.12 21.18 7.85
C ASP A 56 -13.66 19.93 8.55
N ASN A 57 -12.92 18.82 8.51
CA ASN A 57 -13.30 17.62 9.21
C ASN A 57 -12.91 17.70 10.69
N ALA A 58 -13.76 17.13 11.56
CA ALA A 58 -13.45 17.03 12.99
C ALA A 58 -12.28 16.07 13.27
N THR A 59 -11.99 15.15 12.35
CA THR A 59 -10.99 14.09 12.48
C THR A 59 -9.58 14.62 12.67
N TYR A 60 -9.21 15.70 11.97
CA TYR A 60 -7.88 16.31 12.04
C TYR A 60 -7.95 17.73 12.62
N ALA A 61 -8.93 18.00 13.50
CA ALA A 61 -9.12 19.32 14.10
C ALA A 61 -7.99 19.70 15.08
N LYS A 62 -7.35 18.72 15.74
CA LYS A 62 -6.26 19.00 16.70
C LYS A 62 -4.90 18.62 16.12
N GLY A 63 -3.87 19.27 16.67
CA GLY A 63 -2.50 19.15 16.18
C GLY A 63 -1.95 17.73 16.21
N ARG A 64 -2.32 16.92 17.22
CA ARG A 64 -1.85 15.54 17.34
C ARG A 64 -2.36 14.66 16.20
N GLU A 65 -3.64 14.76 15.86
CA GLU A 65 -4.23 14.02 14.76
C GLU A 65 -3.59 14.40 13.42
N ARG A 66 -3.28 15.68 13.21
CA ARG A 66 -2.54 16.17 12.03
C ARG A 66 -1.10 15.62 11.97
N SER A 67 -0.37 15.67 13.08
CA SER A 67 0.99 15.12 13.15
C SER A 67 1.00 13.61 12.87
N ASN A 68 0.03 12.86 13.38
CA ASN A 68 -0.09 11.43 13.10
C ASN A 68 -0.38 11.16 11.62
N LEU A 69 -1.22 11.98 10.97
CA LEU A 69 -1.52 11.84 9.55
C LEU A 69 -0.28 12.11 8.68
N ILE A 70 0.47 13.18 8.97
CA ILE A 70 1.71 13.51 8.27
C ILE A 70 2.72 12.36 8.43
N PHE A 71 2.87 11.84 9.66
CA PHE A 71 3.76 10.71 9.90
C PHE A 71 3.35 9.46 9.12
N LEU A 72 2.04 9.16 9.05
CA LEU A 72 1.54 8.05 8.24
C LEU A 72 1.85 8.24 6.75
N TYR A 73 1.65 9.46 6.22
CA TYR A 73 1.99 9.81 4.84
C TYR A 73 3.46 9.49 4.53
N GLU A 74 4.41 9.91 5.38
CA GLU A 74 5.84 9.63 5.19
C GLU A 74 6.14 8.11 5.17
N LYS A 75 5.43 7.34 6.00
CA LYS A 75 5.58 5.88 6.02
C LYS A 75 4.97 5.21 4.80
N LEU A 76 3.88 5.75 4.25
CA LEU A 76 3.31 5.26 3.01
C LEU A 76 4.24 5.52 1.82
N GLU A 77 4.87 6.69 1.73
CA GLU A 77 5.89 6.94 0.70
C GLU A 77 7.06 5.96 0.81
N SER A 78 7.59 5.78 2.02
CA SER A 78 8.68 4.83 2.28
C SER A 78 8.29 3.39 1.90
N LEU A 79 7.06 2.99 2.19
CA LEU A 79 6.53 1.66 1.84
C LEU A 79 6.42 1.48 0.32
N LEU A 80 5.95 2.50 -0.41
CA LEU A 80 5.85 2.46 -1.87
C LEU A 80 7.23 2.33 -2.52
N GLU A 81 8.22 3.05 -2.02
CA GLU A 81 9.61 2.95 -2.51
C GLU A 81 10.19 1.55 -2.26
N ALA A 82 10.01 1.02 -1.05
CA ALA A 82 10.43 -0.34 -0.71
C ALA A 82 9.74 -1.38 -1.62
N ALA A 83 8.43 -1.25 -1.82
CA ALA A 83 7.66 -2.13 -2.71
C ALA A 83 8.15 -2.05 -4.16
N TYR A 84 8.50 -0.86 -4.64
CA TYR A 84 9.07 -0.67 -5.98
C TYR A 84 10.43 -1.35 -6.11
N LEU A 85 11.31 -1.20 -5.12
CA LEU A 85 12.60 -1.90 -5.11
C LEU A 85 12.40 -3.42 -5.10
N MET A 86 11.44 -3.94 -4.34
CA MET A 86 11.10 -5.37 -4.36
C MET A 86 10.62 -5.83 -5.73
N HIS A 87 9.85 -5.00 -6.44
CA HIS A 87 9.46 -5.28 -7.83
C HIS A 87 10.67 -5.31 -8.78
N GLN A 88 11.58 -4.33 -8.68
CA GLN A 88 12.78 -4.26 -9.54
C GLN A 88 13.73 -5.45 -9.35
N HIS A 89 13.86 -5.95 -8.12
CA HIS A 89 14.73 -7.09 -7.79
C HIS A 89 14.10 -8.46 -8.08
N GLN A 90 12.85 -8.53 -8.53
CA GLN A 90 12.28 -9.81 -8.92
C GLN A 90 13.04 -10.38 -10.11
N PRO A 91 13.51 -11.63 -10.06
CA PRO A 91 14.19 -12.27 -11.17
C PRO A 91 13.20 -12.37 -12.33
N SER A 92 13.31 -11.44 -13.28
CA SER A 92 12.38 -11.31 -14.39
C SER A 92 12.23 -12.64 -15.15
N LYS A 93 11.10 -13.34 -14.96
CA LYS A 93 10.73 -14.47 -15.81
C LYS A 93 10.44 -14.03 -17.27
N LYS A 94 10.39 -12.72 -17.54
CA LYS A 94 10.04 -12.13 -18.83
C LYS A 94 11.08 -11.12 -19.35
N ARG A 95 12.23 -11.63 -19.79
CA ARG A 95 13.04 -11.01 -20.86
C ARG A 95 13.30 -11.95 -22.05
N LYS A 96 12.54 -13.05 -22.17
CA LYS A 96 12.66 -14.05 -23.26
C LYS A 96 11.63 -13.96 -24.39
N ARG A 97 10.68 -13.00 -24.38
CA ARG A 97 9.65 -12.88 -25.43
C ARG A 97 9.88 -11.83 -26.52
N LYS A 98 11.01 -11.09 -26.52
CA LYS A 98 11.33 -10.05 -27.54
C LYS A 98 12.62 -10.31 -28.36
N LYS A 99 13.03 -11.58 -28.54
CA LYS A 99 14.13 -11.97 -29.46
C LYS A 99 13.79 -13.23 -30.29
N LYS A 100 12.57 -13.27 -30.85
CA LYS A 100 12.23 -14.13 -32.00
C LYS A 100 11.36 -13.28 -32.91
N GLY A 101 12.01 -12.62 -33.85
CA GLY A 101 11.48 -11.69 -34.83
C GLY A 101 12.66 -11.19 -35.64
#